data_AF-A0A7J8YGJ8-F1
#
_entry.id   AF-A0A7J8YGJ8-F1
#
_cell.length_a   1.000
_cell.length_b   1.000
_cell.length_c   1.000
_cell.angle_alpha   90.00
_cell.angle_beta   90.00
_cell.angle_gamma   90.00
#
_symmetry.space_group_name_H-M   'P 1'
#
loop_
_entity.id
_entity.type
_entity.pdbx_description
1 polymer ?
#
loop_
_entity_poly.entity_id
_entity_poly.type
_entity_poly.pdbx_seq_one_letter_code
_entity_poly.pdbx_strand_id
1 'polypeptide(L)'
;MMERLISVCLRLILVLDLVFRVSGNKEGDALNALKNNLADPNNVLQSWNATLVNPCTWLHVTCNSENSVTRVDLGNANLSGHLVPQLGQLRALQNL
;
A
#
# COMPACT_ATOMS: atom_id res chain seq x y z
N MET A 1 21.72 -5.18 38.19
CA MET A 1 22.22 -4.61 36.92
C MET A 1 21.91 -5.53 35.73
N MET A 2 22.24 -6.82 35.82
CA MET A 2 22.06 -7.81 34.76
C MET A 2 20.58 -8.10 34.37
N GLU A 3 19.66 -8.15 35.34
CA GLU A 3 18.23 -8.39 35.06
C GLU A 3 17.55 -7.26 34.27
N ARG A 4 18.00 -6.01 34.48
CA ARG A 4 17.53 -4.85 33.72
C ARG A 4 17.96 -4.95 32.25
N LEU A 5 19.18 -5.40 31.98
CA LEU A 5 19.67 -5.66 30.63
C LEU A 5 18.87 -6.76 29.95
N ILE A 6 18.60 -7.87 30.63
CA ILE A 6 17.79 -8.98 30.10
C ILE A 6 16.37 -8.49 29.74
N SER A 7 15.73 -7.72 30.63
CA SER A 7 14.38 -7.18 30.37
C SER A 7 14.35 -6.20 29.19
N VAL A 8 15.38 -5.35 29.05
CA VAL A 8 15.51 -4.42 27.91
C VAL A 8 15.67 -5.19 26.61
N CYS A 9 16.55 -6.21 26.58
CA CYS A 9 16.73 -7.06 25.40
C CYS A 9 15.44 -7.79 25.02
N LEU A 10 14.71 -8.35 26.00
CA LEU A 10 13.46 -9.07 25.75
C LEU A 10 12.39 -8.15 25.14
N ARG A 11 12.27 -6.91 25.65
CA ARG A 11 11.38 -5.89 25.08
C ARG A 11 11.81 -5.48 23.68
N LEU A 12 13.11 -5.33 23.44
CA LEU A 12 13.65 -4.97 22.12
C LEU A 12 13.36 -6.07 21.09
N ILE A 13 13.53 -7.34 21.47
CA ILE A 13 13.22 -8.51 20.64
C ILE A 13 11.72 -8.55 20.33
N LEU A 14 10.85 -8.40 21.34
CA LEU A 14 9.39 -8.35 21.14
C LEU A 14 8.94 -7.22 20.21
N VAL A 15 9.54 -6.04 20.32
CA VAL A 15 9.25 -4.90 19.43
C VAL A 15 9.76 -5.20 18.02
N LEU A 16 10.95 -5.77 17.89
CA LEU A 16 11.54 -6.13 16.61
C LEU A 16 10.68 -7.18 15.88
N ASP A 17 10.23 -8.21 16.58
CA ASP A 17 9.28 -9.21 16.08
C ASP A 17 7.98 -8.55 15.57
N LEU A 18 7.41 -7.62 16.34
CA LEU A 18 6.17 -6.93 15.96
C LEU A 18 6.33 -6.10 14.69
N VAL A 19 7.49 -5.43 14.51
CA VAL A 19 7.83 -4.69 13.29
C VAL A 19 7.94 -5.63 12.09
N PHE A 20 8.56 -6.80 12.25
CA PHE A 20 8.67 -7.80 11.19
C PHE A 20 7.33 -8.50 10.85
N ARG A 21 6.34 -8.48 11.74
CA ARG A 21 5.02 -9.12 11.51
C ARG A 21 4.07 -8.29 10.65
N VAL A 22 4.37 -7.03 10.34
CA VAL A 22 3.57 -6.26 9.38
C VAL A 22 3.77 -6.85 7.99
N SER A 23 2.79 -7.60 7.51
CA SER A 23 2.71 -8.01 6.12
C SER A 23 2.20 -6.83 5.31
N GLY A 24 3.08 -6.23 4.50
CA GLY A 24 2.72 -5.19 3.55
C GLY A 24 1.75 -5.73 2.49
N ASN A 25 0.75 -4.94 2.12
CA ASN A 25 -0.16 -5.29 1.04
C ASN A 25 0.51 -4.99 -0.30
N LYS A 26 0.91 -6.05 -1.02
CA LYS A 26 1.62 -5.92 -2.31
C LYS A 26 0.84 -5.13 -3.37
N GLU A 27 -0.50 -5.21 -3.34
CA GLU A 27 -1.33 -4.41 -4.24
C GLU A 27 -1.32 -2.94 -3.84
N GLY A 28 -1.38 -2.67 -2.52
CA GLY A 28 -1.18 -1.33 -1.97
C GLY A 28 0.19 -0.75 -2.33
N ASP A 29 1.26 -1.54 -2.23
CA ASP A 29 2.62 -1.13 -2.62
C ASP A 29 2.71 -0.81 -4.12
N ALA A 30 2.08 -1.62 -4.96
CA ALA A 30 2.04 -1.40 -6.41
C ALA A 30 1.29 -0.10 -6.78
N LEU A 31 0.14 0.14 -6.15
CA LEU A 31 -0.64 1.36 -6.35
C LEU A 31 0.09 2.59 -5.77
N ASN A 32 0.79 2.45 -4.65
CA ASN A 32 1.63 3.52 -4.12
C ASN A 32 2.82 3.84 -5.04
N ALA A 33 3.42 2.83 -5.69
CA ALA A 33 4.45 3.04 -6.70
C ALA A 33 3.90 3.83 -7.90
N LEU A 34 2.67 3.53 -8.35
CA LEU A 34 2.00 4.31 -9.39
C LEU A 34 1.76 5.75 -8.93
N LYS A 35 1.19 5.95 -7.73
CA LYS A 35 0.97 7.28 -7.15
C LYS A 35 2.22 8.14 -7.18
N ASN A 36 3.36 7.58 -6.76
CA ASN A 36 4.64 8.30 -6.72
C ASN A 36 5.22 8.60 -8.12
N ASN A 37 4.71 7.97 -9.18
CA ASN A 37 5.10 8.25 -10.56
C ASN A 37 4.15 9.22 -11.28
N LEU A 38 3.01 9.55 -10.67
CA LEU A 38 2.01 10.44 -11.25
C LEU A 38 2.09 11.84 -10.62
N ALA A 39 2.05 12.85 -11.47
CA ALA A 39 1.76 14.22 -11.06
C ALA A 39 0.24 14.36 -10.90
N ASP A 40 -0.18 14.76 -9.71
CA ASP A 40 -1.59 14.85 -9.29
C ASP A 40 -1.92 16.27 -8.79
N PRO A 41 -2.12 17.25 -9.71
CA PRO A 41 -2.36 18.64 -9.34
C PRO A 41 -3.68 18.86 -8.59
N ASN A 42 -4.62 17.93 -8.71
CA ASN A 42 -5.98 18.04 -8.15
C ASN A 42 -6.19 17.16 -6.91
N ASN A 43 -5.13 16.52 -6.40
CA ASN A 43 -5.19 15.61 -5.25
C ASN A 43 -6.18 14.44 -5.43
N VAL A 44 -6.36 13.92 -6.65
CA VAL A 44 -7.24 12.78 -6.93
C VAL A 44 -6.82 11.53 -6.14
N LEU A 45 -5.51 11.33 -5.96
CA LEU A 45 -4.90 10.20 -5.26
C LEU A 45 -4.70 10.46 -3.75
N GLN A 46 -5.33 11.49 -3.19
CA GLN A 46 -5.16 11.87 -1.76
C GLN A 46 -5.50 10.73 -0.79
N SER A 47 -6.49 9.91 -1.12
CA SER A 47 -6.92 8.77 -0.29
C SER A 47 -5.98 7.58 -0.35
N TRP A 48 -5.05 7.55 -1.32
CA TRP A 48 -4.11 6.45 -1.50
C TRP A 48 -3.02 6.55 -0.45
N ASN A 49 -3.27 5.94 0.70
CA ASN A 49 -2.38 6.01 1.84
C ASN A 49 -1.75 4.64 2.11
N ALA A 50 -0.45 4.52 1.81
CA ALA A 50 0.33 3.30 1.97
C ALA A 50 0.47 2.82 3.43
N THR A 51 0.10 3.64 4.42
CA THR A 51 0.05 3.19 5.83
C THR A 51 -1.23 2.44 6.17
N LEU A 52 -2.25 2.50 5.30
CA LEU A 52 -3.47 1.73 5.43
C LEU A 52 -3.25 0.30 4.90
N VAL A 53 -3.77 -0.68 5.62
CA VAL A 53 -3.57 -2.10 5.34
C VAL A 53 -4.21 -2.54 4.02
N ASN A 54 -5.29 -1.88 3.58
CA ASN A 54 -6.09 -2.35 2.46
C ASN A 54 -6.38 -1.22 1.43
N PRO A 55 -5.91 -1.35 0.18
CA PRO A 55 -6.16 -0.37 -0.87
C PRO A 55 -7.63 -0.32 -1.33
N CYS A 56 -8.49 -1.29 -0.94
CA CYS A 56 -9.91 -1.28 -1.27
C CYS A 56 -10.69 -0.12 -0.63
N THR A 57 -10.09 0.59 0.32
CA THR A 57 -10.67 1.80 0.92
C THR A 57 -10.27 3.09 0.19
N TRP A 58 -9.37 2.99 -0.79
CA TRP A 58 -8.89 4.13 -1.56
C TRP A 58 -9.91 4.50 -2.63
N LEU A 59 -10.08 5.80 -2.86
CA LEU A 59 -10.91 6.29 -3.96
C LEU A 59 -10.35 5.78 -5.28
N HIS A 60 -11.25 5.55 -6.24
CA HIS A 60 -10.91 5.05 -7.58
C HIS A 60 -10.38 3.60 -7.61
N VAL A 61 -10.44 2.88 -6.50
CA VAL A 61 -10.08 1.46 -6.41
C VAL A 61 -11.33 0.63 -6.14
N THR A 62 -11.51 -0.46 -6.88
CA THR A 62 -12.57 -1.44 -6.64
C THR A 62 -11.95 -2.82 -6.43
N CYS A 63 -12.44 -3.54 -5.42
CA CYS A 63 -11.99 -4.88 -5.08
C CYS A 63 -13.08 -5.92 -5.21
N ASN A 64 -12.67 -7.19 -5.35
CA ASN A 64 -13.55 -8.34 -5.24
C ASN A 64 -13.85 -8.69 -3.77
N SER A 65 -14.63 -9.76 -3.55
CA SER A 65 -14.97 -10.28 -2.22
C SER A 65 -13.78 -10.80 -1.42
N GLU A 66 -12.63 -11.03 -2.07
CA GLU A 66 -11.38 -11.48 -1.44
C GLU A 66 -10.47 -10.30 -1.07
N ASN A 67 -10.94 -9.06 -1.20
CA ASN A 67 -10.17 -7.83 -1.02
C ASN A 67 -8.97 -7.67 -1.96
N SER A 68 -9.04 -8.27 -3.17
CA SER A 68 -8.05 -8.07 -4.21
C SER A 68 -8.56 -7.05 -5.23
N VAL A 69 -7.66 -6.15 -5.64
CA VAL A 69 -7.95 -5.06 -6.59
C VAL A 69 -8.33 -5.62 -7.95
N THR A 70 -9.52 -5.26 -8.42
CA THR A 70 -10.05 -5.69 -9.73
C THR A 70 -10.22 -4.54 -10.71
N ARG A 71 -10.35 -3.30 -10.22
CA ARG A 71 -10.41 -2.11 -11.06
C ARG A 71 -9.72 -0.92 -10.39
N VAL A 72 -9.01 -0.15 -11.21
CA VAL A 72 -8.51 1.19 -10.88
C VAL A 72 -9.08 2.14 -11.93
N ASP A 73 -9.69 3.26 -11.53
CA ASP A 73 -10.38 4.16 -12.45
C ASP A 73 -9.93 5.61 -12.29
N LEU A 74 -8.90 5.96 -13.06
CA LEU A 74 -8.28 7.29 -13.06
C LEU A 74 -8.59 8.08 -14.34
N GLY A 75 -9.63 7.66 -15.09
CA GLY A 75 -10.03 8.30 -16.32
C GLY A 75 -10.42 9.77 -16.10
N ASN A 76 -10.00 10.66 -17.01
CA ASN A 76 -10.30 12.10 -16.97
C ASN A 76 -9.84 12.82 -15.67
N ALA A 77 -8.93 12.23 -14.89
CA ALA A 77 -8.43 12.80 -13.64
C ALA A 77 -7.35 13.88 -13.81
N ASN A 78 -6.93 14.18 -15.05
CA ASN A 78 -5.84 15.11 -15.38
C ASN A 78 -4.51 14.76 -14.67
N LEU A 79 -4.27 13.46 -14.48
CA LEU A 79 -2.98 12.93 -14.00
C LEU A 79 -2.02 12.86 -15.18
N SER A 80 -0.73 13.12 -14.92
CA SER A 80 0.34 12.95 -15.91
C SER A 80 1.49 12.14 -15.32
N GLY A 81 2.27 11.45 -16.15
CA GLY A 81 3.32 10.52 -15.71
C GLY A 81 3.30 9.24 -16.54
N HIS A 82 3.86 8.16 -16.00
CA HIS A 82 3.95 6.88 -16.69
C HIS A 82 3.47 5.72 -15.81
N LEU A 83 3.08 4.63 -16.46
CA LEU A 83 2.78 3.38 -15.76
C LEU A 83 4.05 2.77 -15.20
N VAL A 84 3.90 2.03 -14.10
CA VAL A 84 5.00 1.38 -13.40
C VAL A 84 4.87 -0.15 -13.49
N PRO A 85 5.97 -0.91 -13.62
CA PRO A 85 5.92 -2.37 -13.76
C PRO A 85 5.33 -3.08 -12.52
N GLN A 86 5.35 -2.43 -11.36
CA GLN A 86 4.78 -2.92 -10.10
C GLN A 86 3.28 -3.19 -10.22
N LEU A 87 2.57 -2.56 -11.17
CA LEU A 87 1.17 -2.85 -11.45
C LEU A 87 0.93 -4.33 -11.81
N GLY A 88 1.96 -5.07 -12.26
CA GLY A 88 1.91 -6.52 -12.45
C GLY A 88 1.68 -7.34 -11.16
N GLN A 89 1.72 -6.71 -9.98
CA GLN A 89 1.33 -7.34 -8.71
C GLN A 89 -0.19 -7.37 -8.49
N LEU A 90 -0.97 -6.59 -9.25
CA LEU A 90 -2.44 -6.58 -9.19
C LEU A 90 -2.99 -7.80 -9.95
N ARG A 91 -2.90 -8.98 -9.34
CA ARG A 91 -3.16 -10.27 -10.01
C ARG A 91 -4.61 -10.47 -10.44
N ALA A 92 -5.56 -9.86 -9.73
CA ALA A 92 -6.98 -9.94 -10.04
C ALA A 92 -7.48 -8.74 -10.88
N LEU A 93 -6.58 -7.85 -11.33
CA LEU A 93 -6.96 -6.66 -12.09
C LEU A 93 -7.61 -7.04 -13.41
N GLN A 94 -8.78 -6.47 -13.67
CA GLN A 94 -9.56 -6.68 -14.89
C GLN A 94 -9.65 -5.40 -15.72
N ASN A 95 -9.64 -4.23 -15.06
CA ASN A 95 -9.76 -2.93 -15.70
C ASN A 95 -8.79 -1.91 -15.06
N LEU A 96 -8.10 -1.14 -15.89
CA LEU A 96 -7.17 -0.09 -15.49
C LEU A 96 -7.46 1.19 -16.28
#